data_AF-A0A968V9E8-F1
#
_entry.id   AF-A0A968V9E8-F1
#
_cell.length_a   1.000
_cell.length_b   1.000
_cell.length_c   1.000
_cell.angle_alpha   90.00
_cell.angle_beta   90.00
_cell.angle_gamma   90.00
#
_symmetry.space_group_name_H-M   'P 1'
#
loop_
_entity.id
_entity.type
_entity.pdbx_description
1 polymer ?
#
loop_
_entity_poly.entity_id
_entity_poly.type
_entity_poly.pdbx_seq_one_letter_code
_entity_poly.pdbx_strand_id
1 'polypeptide(L)'
;QNIPNTSNNFFSVQIEGITYVVVAMETDSSTTSQKEQAEKLAATLPPLISNNSKVVVLGTIEGYAPSDSSFYTKRFRQIPANVRTDKKIIQQLAGYQRPSNYELVRAFTNSGLSDILGVLRKADDNFVHTYPTKVFGEMPSYNAYRYDYILVVPALTANCKATTILQDETTHYLSEHYPVLLELSF
;
A
#
# COMPACT_ATOMS: atom_id res chain seq x y z
N GLN A 1 -18.67 -18.53 -5.03
CA GLN A 1 -18.65 -18.37 -6.50
C GLN A 1 -17.46 -17.49 -6.84
N ASN A 2 -16.52 -17.99 -7.63
CA ASN A 2 -15.44 -17.16 -8.18
C ASN A 2 -15.99 -16.43 -9.39
N ILE A 3 -16.00 -15.11 -9.37
CA ILE A 3 -16.28 -14.29 -10.56
C ILE A 3 -14.93 -13.71 -10.99
N PRO A 4 -14.19 -14.35 -11.92
CA PRO A 4 -13.04 -13.71 -12.51
C PRO A 4 -13.54 -12.67 -13.50
N ASN A 5 -13.55 -11.41 -13.09
CA ASN A 5 -13.82 -10.30 -13.99
C ASN A 5 -12.49 -9.79 -14.55
N THR A 6 -12.10 -10.30 -15.73
CA THR A 6 -10.80 -10.06 -16.39
C THR A 6 -10.63 -8.64 -16.94
N SER A 7 -11.52 -7.70 -16.60
CA SER A 7 -11.41 -6.27 -16.94
C SER A 7 -10.99 -5.38 -15.78
N ASN A 8 -10.84 -5.93 -14.57
CA ASN A 8 -10.68 -5.15 -13.36
C ASN A 8 -9.35 -5.48 -12.67
N ASN A 9 -8.65 -4.45 -12.21
CA ASN A 9 -7.42 -4.48 -11.42
C ASN A 9 -7.60 -5.09 -10.00
N PHE A 10 -8.57 -6.00 -9.85
CA PHE A 10 -8.84 -6.74 -8.62
C PHE A 10 -9.60 -8.04 -8.88
N PHE A 11 -9.48 -8.98 -7.96
CA PHE A 11 -10.37 -10.13 -7.85
C PHE A 11 -10.77 -10.35 -6.39
N SER A 12 -11.84 -11.12 -6.16
CA SER A 12 -12.22 -11.50 -4.79
C SER A 12 -12.45 -13.00 -4.66
N VAL A 13 -12.16 -13.50 -3.46
CA VAL A 13 -12.34 -14.91 -3.08
C VAL A 13 -12.76 -14.97 -1.61
N GLN A 14 -13.56 -15.98 -1.25
CA GLN A 14 -13.88 -16.24 0.15
C GLN A 14 -13.16 -17.51 0.60
N ILE A 15 -12.41 -17.41 1.70
CA ILE A 15 -11.66 -18.51 2.32
C ILE A 15 -11.99 -18.49 3.81
N GLU A 16 -12.45 -19.62 4.37
CA GLU A 16 -12.80 -19.75 5.80
C GLU A 16 -13.71 -18.62 6.32
N GLY A 17 -14.68 -18.18 5.50
CA GLY A 17 -15.62 -17.11 5.83
C GLY A 17 -15.06 -15.69 5.73
N ILE A 18 -13.78 -15.52 5.39
CA ILE A 18 -13.14 -14.22 5.15
C ILE A 18 -13.17 -13.91 3.66
N THR A 19 -13.67 -12.73 3.30
CA THR A 19 -13.61 -12.24 1.92
C THR A 19 -12.28 -11.53 1.71
N TYR A 20 -11.45 -12.06 0.81
CA TYR A 20 -10.23 -11.44 0.35
C TYR A 20 -10.50 -10.74 -0.98
N VAL A 21 -10.14 -9.46 -1.07
CA VAL A 21 -10.13 -8.68 -2.31
C VAL A 21 -8.68 -8.37 -2.63
N VAL A 22 -8.15 -8.98 -3.67
CA VAL A 22 -6.77 -8.76 -4.09
C VAL A 22 -6.76 -7.67 -5.15
N VAL A 23 -5.96 -6.63 -4.94
CA VAL A 23 -5.85 -5.45 -5.80
C VAL A 23 -4.46 -5.40 -6.44
N ALA A 24 -4.41 -5.11 -7.72
CA ALA A 24 -3.18 -4.88 -8.46
C ALA A 24 -3.36 -3.60 -9.30
N MET A 25 -3.14 -2.46 -8.67
CA MET A 25 -3.13 -1.18 -9.38
C MET A 25 -1.81 -1.06 -10.16
N GLU A 26 -1.91 -0.88 -11.47
CA GLU A 26 -0.75 -0.59 -12.34
C GLU A 26 -0.52 0.91 -12.46
N THR A 27 0.75 1.31 -12.56
CA THR A 27 1.10 2.67 -12.97
C THR A 27 0.71 2.92 -14.43
N ASP A 28 -0.52 3.40 -14.69
CA ASP A 28 -0.79 4.11 -15.94
C ASP A 28 -0.15 5.51 -15.89
N SER A 29 0.21 6.04 -17.06
CA SER A 29 0.92 7.30 -17.30
C SER A 29 0.22 8.57 -16.75
N SER A 30 -1.03 8.48 -16.28
CA SER A 30 -1.77 9.61 -15.70
C SER A 30 -2.30 9.32 -14.28
N THR A 31 -2.03 10.23 -13.33
CA THR A 31 -2.54 10.13 -11.95
C THR A 31 -4.06 10.22 -11.86
N THR A 32 -4.71 10.90 -12.81
CA THR A 32 -6.17 11.04 -12.86
C THR A 32 -6.84 9.71 -13.16
N SER A 33 -6.32 8.94 -14.13
CA SER A 33 -6.89 7.61 -14.46
C SER A 33 -6.75 6.63 -13.29
N GLN A 34 -5.66 6.68 -12.54
CA GLN A 34 -5.44 5.81 -11.36
C GLN A 34 -6.38 6.14 -10.20
N LYS A 35 -6.58 7.44 -9.90
CA LYS A 35 -7.51 7.87 -8.85
C LYS A 35 -8.93 7.40 -9.14
N GLU A 36 -9.41 7.60 -10.37
CA GLU A 36 -10.75 7.17 -10.76
C GLU A 36 -10.92 5.65 -10.65
N GLN A 37 -9.87 4.87 -10.95
CA GLN A 37 -9.88 3.42 -10.76
C GLN A 37 -9.95 3.03 -9.29
N ALA A 38 -9.14 3.66 -8.44
CA ALA A 38 -9.18 3.44 -6.98
C ALA A 38 -10.57 3.78 -6.41
N GLU A 39 -11.15 4.91 -6.82
CA GLU A 39 -12.49 5.33 -6.37
C GLU A 39 -13.58 4.38 -6.86
N LYS A 40 -13.54 3.94 -8.13
CA LYS A 40 -14.49 2.95 -8.66
C LYS A 40 -14.41 1.64 -7.90
N LEU A 41 -13.20 1.14 -7.65
CA LEU A 41 -12.99 -0.07 -6.86
C LEU A 41 -13.47 0.10 -5.42
N ALA A 42 -13.06 1.18 -4.75
CA ALA A 42 -13.49 1.48 -3.39
C ALA A 42 -15.02 1.57 -3.27
N ALA A 43 -15.71 2.10 -4.29
CA ALA A 43 -17.17 2.16 -4.33
C ALA A 43 -17.85 0.78 -4.43
N THR A 44 -17.14 -0.29 -4.84
CA THR A 44 -17.67 -1.66 -4.85
C THR A 44 -17.60 -2.36 -3.50
N LEU A 45 -16.83 -1.81 -2.55
CA LEU A 45 -16.57 -2.43 -1.25
C LEU A 45 -17.73 -2.33 -0.24
N PRO A 46 -18.50 -1.22 -0.13
CA PRO A 46 -19.52 -1.09 0.91
C PRO A 46 -20.55 -2.23 0.95
N PRO A 47 -21.07 -2.75 -0.19
CA PRO A 47 -21.92 -3.95 -0.16
C PRO A 47 -21.22 -5.19 0.41
N LEU A 48 -19.94 -5.41 0.07
CA LEU A 48 -19.15 -6.53 0.59
C LEU A 48 -18.94 -6.40 2.11
N ILE A 49 -18.61 -5.19 2.57
CA ILE A 49 -18.39 -4.86 3.99
C ILE A 49 -19.69 -5.03 4.79
N SER A 50 -20.83 -4.62 4.22
CA SER A 50 -22.13 -4.72 4.90
C SER A 50 -22.60 -6.17 5.03
N ASN A 51 -22.24 -7.02 4.05
CA ASN A 51 -22.63 -8.43 4.02
C ASN A 51 -21.65 -9.36 4.74
N ASN A 52 -20.41 -8.93 5.00
CA ASN A 52 -19.41 -9.71 5.71
C ASN A 52 -18.56 -8.82 6.63
N SER A 53 -18.55 -9.12 7.93
CA SER A 53 -17.70 -8.42 8.89
C SER A 53 -16.22 -8.83 8.82
N LYS A 54 -15.87 -9.77 7.94
CA LYS A 54 -14.51 -10.27 7.71
C LYS A 54 -14.08 -10.03 6.26
N VAL A 55 -13.79 -8.77 5.92
CA VAL A 55 -13.23 -8.39 4.61
C VAL A 55 -11.79 -7.91 4.77
N VAL A 56 -10.92 -8.43 3.92
CA VAL A 56 -9.51 -8.03 3.76
C VAL A 56 -9.32 -7.57 2.32
N VAL A 57 -8.82 -6.36 2.12
CA VAL A 57 -8.36 -5.84 0.83
C VAL A 57 -6.84 -5.79 0.85
N LEU A 58 -6.17 -6.46 -0.08
CA LEU A 58 -4.71 -6.58 -0.06
C LEU A 58 -4.08 -6.50 -1.45
N GLY A 59 -2.83 -6.06 -1.51
CA GLY A 59 -2.06 -5.97 -2.74
C GLY A 59 -1.55 -4.55 -3.02
N THR A 60 -1.24 -4.28 -4.27
CA THR A 60 -0.52 -3.07 -4.68
C THR A 60 -1.51 -1.96 -5.04
N ILE A 61 -1.39 -0.81 -4.37
CA ILE A 61 -2.24 0.38 -4.56
C ILE A 61 -1.44 1.55 -5.15
N GLU A 62 -0.10 1.49 -5.09
CA GLU A 62 0.84 2.51 -5.63
C GLU A 62 0.63 3.95 -5.12
N GLY A 63 -0.16 4.11 -4.06
CA GLY A 63 -0.32 5.37 -3.32
C GLY A 63 0.44 5.37 -2.00
N TYR A 64 0.46 6.52 -1.34
CA TYR A 64 1.07 6.71 -0.03
C TYR A 64 0.04 6.60 1.07
N ALA A 65 0.40 5.86 2.11
CA ALA A 65 -0.39 5.82 3.32
C ALA A 65 -0.27 7.14 4.08
N PRO A 66 -1.39 7.72 4.57
CA PRO A 66 -1.34 8.87 5.46
C PRO A 66 -0.50 8.64 6.72
N SER A 67 -0.47 7.40 7.22
CA SER A 67 0.32 6.96 8.38
C SER A 67 1.84 7.09 8.16
N ASP A 68 2.31 7.12 6.90
CA ASP A 68 3.73 7.25 6.54
C ASP A 68 4.15 8.68 6.21
N SER A 69 3.24 9.64 6.30
CA SER A 69 3.46 11.02 5.85
C SER A 69 4.68 11.71 6.48
N SER A 70 4.98 11.40 7.75
CA SER A 70 6.17 11.91 8.46
C SER A 70 7.47 11.45 7.78
N PHE A 71 7.56 10.18 7.37
CA PHE A 71 8.71 9.65 6.65
C PHE A 71 8.84 10.32 5.27
N TYR A 72 7.75 10.35 4.48
CA TYR A 72 7.77 10.96 3.15
C TYR A 72 8.09 12.46 3.16
N THR A 73 7.74 13.16 4.23
CA THR A 73 8.11 14.57 4.43
C THR A 73 9.61 14.70 4.78
N LYS A 74 10.11 13.86 5.69
CA LYS A 74 11.50 13.92 6.17
C LYS A 74 12.53 13.40 5.17
N ARG A 75 12.17 12.44 4.30
CA ARG A 75 13.12 11.81 3.36
C ARG A 75 13.81 12.82 2.45
N PHE A 76 13.17 13.95 2.15
CA PHE A 76 13.78 15.03 1.37
C PHE A 76 15.07 15.57 2.01
N ARG A 77 15.13 15.56 3.35
CA ARG A 77 16.32 15.97 4.11
C ARG A 77 17.47 14.97 4.02
N GLN A 78 17.19 13.71 3.73
CA GLN A 78 18.18 12.63 3.60
C GLN A 78 18.94 12.68 2.27
N ILE A 79 18.48 13.50 1.32
CA ILE A 79 19.05 13.57 -0.02
C ILE A 79 20.38 14.32 0.02
N PRO A 80 21.49 13.71 -0.46
CA PRO A 80 22.79 14.36 -0.49
C PRO A 80 22.79 15.66 -1.31
N ALA A 81 23.57 16.66 -0.88
CA ALA A 81 23.61 17.97 -1.52
C ALA A 81 24.03 17.92 -3.00
N ASN A 82 24.94 17.00 -3.36
CA ASN A 82 25.38 16.77 -4.73
C ASN A 82 24.31 16.12 -5.63
N VAL A 83 23.29 15.48 -5.06
CA VAL A 83 22.14 14.93 -5.79
C VAL A 83 21.07 16.01 -6.00
N ARG A 84 20.98 16.97 -5.07
CA ARG A 84 20.04 18.10 -5.12
C ARG A 84 20.35 19.14 -6.21
N THR A 85 21.44 18.99 -6.97
CA THR A 85 21.74 19.85 -8.11
C THR A 85 21.17 19.33 -9.43
N ASP A 86 20.72 18.07 -9.47
CA ASP A 86 20.05 17.50 -10.64
C ASP A 86 18.59 17.95 -10.69
N LYS A 87 18.25 18.74 -11.72
CA LYS A 87 16.90 19.29 -11.92
C LYS A 87 15.83 18.21 -12.09
N LYS A 88 16.15 17.07 -12.71
CA LYS A 88 15.18 15.96 -12.89
C LYS A 88 14.85 15.33 -11.54
N ILE A 89 15.88 15.12 -10.73
CA ILE A 89 15.73 14.59 -9.38
C ILE A 89 14.91 15.56 -8.53
N ILE A 90 15.22 16.87 -8.54
CA ILE A 90 14.42 17.87 -7.81
C ILE A 90 12.93 17.85 -8.22
N GLN A 91 12.63 17.77 -9.52
CA GLN A 91 11.25 17.72 -10.00
C GLN A 91 10.52 16.45 -9.56
N GLN A 92 11.18 15.30 -9.67
CA GLN A 92 10.63 14.02 -9.21
C GLN A 92 10.35 14.05 -7.70
N LEU A 93 11.28 14.60 -6.93
CA LEU A 93 11.17 14.76 -5.48
C LEU A 93 10.08 15.73 -5.06
N ALA A 94 9.88 16.83 -5.78
CA ALA A 94 8.76 17.74 -5.54
C ALA A 94 7.41 17.06 -5.82
N GLY A 95 7.38 16.12 -6.78
CA GLY A 95 6.25 15.25 -7.04
C GLY A 95 5.86 14.40 -5.83
N TYR A 96 6.83 13.95 -5.04
CA TYR A 96 6.60 13.10 -3.87
C TYR A 96 5.85 13.77 -2.71
N GLN A 97 5.86 15.10 -2.61
CA GLN A 97 5.14 15.78 -1.51
C GLN A 97 3.70 16.14 -1.86
N ARG A 98 3.23 15.76 -3.06
CA ARG A 98 1.89 16.15 -3.50
C ARG A 98 0.81 15.42 -2.70
N PRO A 99 -0.25 16.12 -2.27
CA PRO A 99 -1.42 15.51 -1.64
C PRO A 99 -2.04 14.39 -2.49
N SER A 100 -1.93 14.50 -3.82
CA SER A 100 -2.41 13.50 -4.78
C SER A 100 -1.81 12.11 -4.57
N ASN A 101 -0.59 12.01 -4.04
CA ASN A 101 0.03 10.71 -3.78
C ASN A 101 -0.71 9.91 -2.72
N TYR A 102 -1.48 10.57 -1.85
CA TYR A 102 -2.27 9.91 -0.82
C TYR A 102 -3.69 9.56 -1.28
N GLU A 103 -4.14 10.05 -2.43
CA GLU A 103 -5.54 9.93 -2.85
C GLU A 103 -5.96 8.48 -3.10
N LEU A 104 -5.07 7.66 -3.67
CA LEU A 104 -5.36 6.26 -3.98
C LEU A 104 -5.63 5.49 -2.69
N VAL A 105 -4.72 5.52 -1.71
CA VAL A 105 -4.91 4.86 -0.41
C VAL A 105 -6.10 5.47 0.35
N ARG A 106 -6.31 6.80 0.25
CA ARG A 106 -7.45 7.47 0.87
C ARG A 106 -8.79 7.01 0.30
N ALA A 107 -8.88 6.68 -0.98
CA ALA A 107 -10.12 6.16 -1.57
C ALA A 107 -10.57 4.90 -0.80
N PHE A 108 -9.64 3.99 -0.51
CA PHE A 108 -9.94 2.80 0.27
C PHE A 108 -10.22 3.11 1.75
N THR A 109 -9.40 3.93 2.42
CA THR A 109 -9.65 4.22 3.84
C THR A 109 -10.95 5.01 4.06
N ASN A 110 -11.32 5.89 3.15
CA ASN A 110 -12.58 6.63 3.18
C ASN A 110 -13.80 5.72 2.95
N SER A 111 -13.61 4.54 2.34
CA SER A 111 -14.66 3.51 2.24
C SER A 111 -14.89 2.73 3.55
N GLY A 112 -14.16 3.08 4.61
CA GLY A 112 -14.29 2.48 5.94
C GLY A 112 -13.24 1.43 6.27
N LEU A 113 -12.23 1.22 5.42
CA LEU A 113 -11.14 0.29 5.67
C LEU A 113 -10.01 0.90 6.52
N SER A 114 -9.31 0.05 7.26
CA SER A 114 -8.16 0.40 8.09
C SER A 114 -6.87 -0.20 7.55
N ASP A 115 -5.84 0.62 7.35
CA ASP A 115 -4.47 0.19 7.00
C ASP A 115 -3.81 -0.47 8.20
N ILE A 116 -3.67 -1.81 8.17
CA ILE A 116 -3.28 -2.58 9.36
C ILE A 116 -1.84 -2.30 9.81
N LEU A 117 -0.91 -2.08 8.87
CA LEU A 117 0.44 -1.62 9.25
C LEU A 117 0.37 -0.26 9.93
N GLY A 118 -0.47 0.66 9.43
CA GLY A 118 -0.71 1.94 10.10
C GLY A 118 -1.30 1.81 11.50
N VAL A 119 -2.20 0.86 11.71
CA VAL A 119 -2.91 0.65 13.00
C VAL A 119 -2.04 -0.04 14.04
N LEU A 120 -1.30 -1.08 13.66
CA LEU A 120 -0.53 -1.91 14.61
C LEU A 120 0.85 -1.33 14.93
N ARG A 121 1.33 -0.41 14.09
CA ARG A 121 2.63 0.24 14.25
C ARG A 121 2.64 1.19 15.44
N LYS A 122 3.72 1.12 16.23
CA LYS A 122 3.98 2.03 17.34
C LYS A 122 4.56 3.34 16.83
N ALA A 123 4.42 4.40 17.63
CA ALA A 123 4.89 5.73 17.24
C ALA A 123 6.42 5.82 17.04
N ASP A 124 7.18 4.92 17.66
CA ASP A 124 8.63 4.82 17.61
C ASP A 124 9.17 3.82 16.56
N ASP A 125 8.28 3.07 15.91
CA ASP A 125 8.69 2.14 14.86
C ASP A 125 9.20 2.90 13.64
N ASN A 126 10.31 2.41 13.08
CA ASN A 126 10.88 2.95 11.85
C ASN A 126 9.97 2.69 10.66
N PHE A 127 10.06 3.54 9.64
CA PHE A 127 9.42 3.28 8.36
C PHE A 127 10.00 2.00 7.73
N VAL A 128 9.12 1.13 7.26
CA VAL A 128 9.47 -0.08 6.51
C VAL A 128 8.78 -0.01 5.15
N HIS A 129 9.52 -0.35 4.10
CA HIS A 129 9.09 -0.19 2.72
C HIS A 129 8.82 -1.55 2.08
N THR A 130 7.94 -1.56 1.10
CA THR A 130 7.67 -2.75 0.27
C THR A 130 8.37 -2.66 -1.07
N TYR A 131 8.79 -1.47 -1.49
CA TYR A 131 9.47 -1.23 -2.77
C TYR A 131 10.54 -0.12 -2.62
N PRO A 132 11.67 -0.15 -3.34
CA PRO A 132 12.20 -1.27 -4.10
C PRO A 132 12.88 -2.31 -3.19
N THR A 133 12.97 -3.56 -3.65
CA THR A 133 13.91 -4.55 -3.08
C THR A 133 15.33 -4.37 -3.61
N LYS A 134 16.24 -5.28 -3.24
CA LYS A 134 17.64 -5.29 -3.67
C LYS A 134 17.85 -5.87 -5.07
N VAL A 135 16.79 -6.24 -5.80
CA VAL A 135 16.91 -6.63 -7.22
C VAL A 135 17.51 -5.52 -8.08
N PHE A 136 17.33 -4.27 -7.67
CA PHE A 136 17.92 -3.09 -8.31
C PHE A 136 19.26 -2.67 -7.68
N GLY A 137 19.82 -3.47 -6.78
CA GLY A 137 20.97 -3.11 -5.94
C GLY A 137 20.59 -2.32 -4.69
N GLU A 138 21.60 -1.90 -3.93
CA GLU A 138 21.40 -1.07 -2.73
C GLU A 138 20.92 0.33 -3.14
N MET A 139 19.66 0.63 -2.81
CA MET A 139 19.03 1.91 -3.12
C MET A 139 19.01 2.83 -1.90
N PRO A 140 19.25 4.14 -2.07
CA PRO A 140 19.15 5.08 -0.96
C PRO A 140 17.74 5.07 -0.33
N SER A 141 17.67 5.26 0.99
CA SER A 141 16.40 5.24 1.75
C SER A 141 15.35 6.24 1.24
N TYR A 142 15.77 7.34 0.61
CA TYR A 142 14.84 8.31 0.03
C TYR A 142 14.09 7.81 -1.22
N ASN A 143 14.50 6.67 -1.79
CA ASN A 143 13.80 5.95 -2.86
C ASN A 143 12.86 4.86 -2.31
N ALA A 144 12.69 4.75 -0.99
CA ALA A 144 11.84 3.73 -0.39
C ALA A 144 10.35 4.16 -0.40
N TYR A 145 9.47 3.21 -0.72
CA TYR A 145 8.02 3.34 -0.78
C TYR A 145 7.33 2.15 -0.16
N ARG A 146 6.16 2.41 0.43
CA ARG A 146 5.22 1.36 0.77
C ARG A 146 4.05 1.46 -0.20
N TYR A 147 3.98 0.52 -1.13
CA TYR A 147 2.94 0.44 -2.16
C TYR A 147 2.02 -0.76 -2.00
N ASP A 148 2.40 -1.70 -1.15
CA ASP A 148 1.65 -2.92 -0.88
C ASP A 148 1.00 -2.81 0.49
N TYR A 149 -0.30 -3.09 0.51
CA TYR A 149 -1.16 -2.80 1.65
C TYR A 149 -1.96 -4.03 2.04
N ILE A 150 -2.31 -4.08 3.33
CA ILE A 150 -3.36 -4.94 3.85
C ILE A 150 -4.31 -4.03 4.60
N LEU A 151 -5.49 -3.86 4.03
CA LEU A 151 -6.57 -3.04 4.56
C LEU A 151 -7.69 -3.95 5.03
N VAL A 152 -8.28 -3.69 6.19
CA VAL A 152 -9.36 -4.51 6.73
C VAL A 152 -10.54 -3.68 7.19
N VAL A 153 -11.71 -4.30 7.25
CA VAL A 153 -12.87 -3.69 7.92
C VAL A 153 -12.61 -3.52 9.42
N PRO A 154 -13.14 -2.47 10.07
CA PRO A 154 -12.82 -2.16 11.47
C PRO A 154 -13.13 -3.32 12.42
N ALA A 155 -14.20 -4.07 12.15
CA ALA A 155 -14.59 -5.24 12.95
C ALA A 155 -13.52 -6.35 12.98
N LEU A 156 -12.65 -6.43 11.97
CA LEU A 156 -11.60 -7.45 11.87
C LEU A 156 -10.27 -7.03 12.51
N THR A 157 -10.12 -5.75 12.87
CA THR A 157 -8.88 -5.20 13.45
C THR A 157 -8.47 -5.90 14.75
N ALA A 158 -9.43 -6.28 15.60
CA ALA A 158 -9.18 -6.99 16.86
C ALA A 158 -8.58 -8.41 16.66
N ASN A 159 -8.78 -8.99 15.48
CA ASN A 159 -8.22 -10.29 15.11
C ASN A 159 -6.83 -10.17 14.46
N CYS A 160 -6.39 -8.97 14.09
CA CYS A 160 -5.08 -8.73 13.49
C CYS A 160 -3.99 -8.71 14.57
N LYS A 161 -3.16 -9.77 14.64
CA LYS A 161 -2.12 -9.91 15.68
C LYS A 161 -0.83 -9.22 15.31
N ALA A 162 -0.40 -9.39 14.08
CA ALA A 162 0.84 -8.86 13.59
C ALA A 162 0.74 -8.57 12.09
N THR A 163 1.53 -7.61 11.65
CA THR A 163 1.73 -7.32 10.24
C THR A 163 3.21 -7.03 10.03
N THR A 164 3.82 -7.70 9.06
CA THR A 164 5.27 -7.66 8.85
C THR A 164 5.54 -7.56 7.36
N ILE A 165 6.50 -6.71 6.99
CA ILE A 165 7.07 -6.73 5.64
C ILE A 165 8.30 -7.63 5.71
N LEU A 166 8.26 -8.76 5.02
CA LEU A 166 9.31 -9.78 5.12
C LEU A 166 10.51 -9.38 4.27
N GLN A 167 11.56 -8.90 4.94
CA GLN A 167 12.84 -8.53 4.33
C GLN A 167 13.93 -9.49 4.84
N ASP A 168 14.29 -10.46 4.03
CA ASP A 168 15.33 -11.47 4.32
C ASP A 168 16.21 -11.74 3.10
N GLU A 169 17.24 -12.58 3.27
CA GLU A 169 18.20 -12.92 2.20
C GLU A 169 17.53 -13.43 0.92
N THR A 170 16.37 -14.07 1.04
CA THR A 170 15.61 -14.57 -0.09
C THR A 170 14.74 -13.47 -0.69
N THR A 171 13.90 -12.80 0.10
CA THR A 171 12.95 -11.80 -0.41
C THR A 171 13.62 -10.56 -0.97
N HIS A 172 14.89 -10.30 -0.63
CA HIS A 172 15.71 -9.26 -1.25
C HIS A 172 15.84 -9.38 -2.77
N TYR A 173 15.76 -10.59 -3.32
CA TYR A 173 16.11 -10.85 -4.72
C TYR A 173 15.02 -11.58 -5.54
N LEU A 174 13.87 -11.89 -4.93
CA LEU A 174 12.79 -12.62 -5.61
C LEU A 174 11.88 -11.76 -6.49
N SER A 175 11.66 -10.50 -6.12
CA SER A 175 10.72 -9.58 -6.74
C SER A 175 11.18 -8.15 -6.49
N GLU A 176 10.69 -7.18 -7.26
CA GLU A 176 10.89 -5.76 -6.97
C GLU A 176 10.12 -5.26 -5.74
N HIS A 177 9.16 -6.07 -5.24
CA HIS A 177 8.39 -5.83 -4.02
C HIS A 177 8.64 -6.88 -2.93
N TYR A 178 8.76 -6.44 -1.67
CA TYR A 178 8.74 -7.31 -0.49
C TYR A 178 7.31 -7.76 -0.15
N PRO A 179 7.10 -9.03 0.23
CA PRO A 179 5.79 -9.50 0.64
C PRO A 179 5.37 -8.90 1.99
N VAL A 180 4.07 -8.59 2.09
CA VAL A 180 3.43 -8.13 3.33
C VAL A 180 2.63 -9.28 3.92
N LEU A 181 2.88 -9.58 5.18
CA LEU A 181 2.24 -10.65 5.93
C LEU A 181 1.24 -10.04 6.92
N LEU A 182 0.11 -10.72 7.10
CA LEU A 182 -0.86 -10.47 8.15
C LEU A 182 -1.12 -11.78 8.92
N GLU A 183 -0.95 -11.72 10.23
CA GLU A 183 -1.34 -12.79 11.14
C GLU A 183 -2.72 -12.49 11.74
N LEU A 184 -3.65 -13.44 11.58
CA LEU A 184 -5.00 -13.37 12.12
C LEU A 184 -5.18 -14.43 13.22
N SER A 185 -5.86 -14.07 14.30
CA SER A 185 -6.32 -15.03 15.32
C SER A 185 -7.85 -15.09 15.34
N PHE A 186 -8.43 -16.28 15.16
CA PHE A 186 -9.85 -16.55 15.32
C PHE A 186 -10.07 -17.64 16.36
#